data_AF-A0A182ARA1-F1
#
_entry.id   AF-A0A182ARA1-F1
#
_cell.length_a   1.000
_cell.length_b   1.000
_cell.length_c   1.000
_cell.angle_alpha   90.00
_cell.angle_beta   90.00
_cell.angle_gamma   90.00
#
_symmetry.space_group_name_H-M   'P 1'
#
loop_
_entity.id
_entity.type
_entity.pdbx_description
1 polymer ?
#
loop_
_entity_poly.entity_id
_entity_poly.type
_entity_poly.pdbx_seq_one_letter_code
_entity_poly.pdbx_strand_id
1 'polypeptide(L)' 'MAPIREPAGSASQLFDNADSFAQAFDEAWKQLSRSDHGVELDREASLATVLEQLADHPFCRSSPELAEQVAQFRLRLLGL' A
#
# COMPACT_ATOMS: atom_id res chain seq x y z
N MET A 1 9.32 -23.87 -34.16
CA MET A 1 8.34 -23.83 -33.05
C MET A 1 9.09 -23.42 -31.80
N ALA A 2 8.87 -22.20 -31.30
CA ALA A 2 9.39 -21.75 -30.02
C ALA A 2 8.24 -21.74 -29.01
N PRO A 3 8.44 -22.17 -27.75
CA PRO A 3 7.37 -22.19 -26.77
C PRO A 3 7.06 -20.75 -26.34
N ILE A 4 5.78 -20.37 -26.43
CA ILE A 4 5.26 -19.19 -25.74
C ILE A 4 5.45 -19.43 -24.23
N ARG A 5 6.52 -18.84 -23.67
CA ARG A 5 6.65 -18.69 -22.22
C ARG A 5 5.69 -17.58 -21.85
N GLU A 6 4.46 -17.93 -21.49
CA GLU A 6 3.61 -17.06 -20.70
C GLU A 6 4.34 -16.81 -19.38
N PRO A 7 4.80 -15.57 -19.07
CA PRO A 7 5.13 -15.29 -17.69
C PRO A 7 3.80 -15.27 -16.95
N ALA A 8 3.67 -16.17 -15.98
CA ALA A 8 2.59 -16.18 -15.01
C ALA A 8 2.34 -14.75 -14.51
N GLY A 9 1.22 -14.18 -14.92
CA GLY A 9 0.69 -12.92 -14.41
C GLY A 9 0.14 -13.11 -13.00
N SER A 10 1.00 -13.56 -12.08
CA SER A 10 0.82 -13.32 -10.65
C SER A 10 1.60 -12.06 -10.27
N ALA A 11 1.57 -11.04 -11.14
CA ALA A 11 1.94 -9.69 -10.73
C ALA A 11 0.66 -9.11 -10.17
N SER A 12 0.61 -8.93 -8.85
CA SER A 12 -0.37 -8.11 -8.15
C SER A 12 -0.58 -6.84 -8.96
N GLN A 13 -1.63 -6.81 -9.78
CA GLN A 13 -1.78 -5.78 -10.77
C GLN A 13 -2.19 -4.54 -9.99
N LEU A 14 -1.25 -3.62 -9.78
CA LEU A 14 -1.51 -2.39 -9.05
C LEU A 14 -2.37 -1.53 -9.95
N PHE A 15 -3.65 -1.41 -9.60
CA PHE A 15 -4.59 -0.61 -10.37
C PHE A 15 -4.51 0.85 -9.92
N ASP A 16 -4.84 1.74 -10.84
CA ASP A 16 -5.03 3.16 -10.59
C ASP A 16 -6.38 3.43 -9.90
N ASN A 17 -6.64 2.76 -8.78
CA ASN A 17 -7.88 2.95 -8.02
C ASN A 17 -7.65 2.90 -6.51
N ALA A 18 -8.61 3.48 -5.78
CA ALA A 18 -8.56 3.56 -4.32
C ALA A 18 -8.55 2.18 -3.66
N ASP A 19 -9.27 1.20 -4.22
CA ASP A 19 -9.32 -0.17 -3.70
C ASP A 19 -7.94 -0.86 -3.77
N SER A 20 -7.24 -0.74 -4.91
CA SER A 20 -5.91 -1.31 -5.08
C SER A 20 -4.88 -0.61 -4.19
N PHE A 21 -4.99 0.71 -4.02
CA PHE A 21 -4.16 1.45 -3.07
C PHE A 21 -4.45 1.01 -1.62
N ALA A 22 -5.71 0.88 -1.23
CA ALA A 22 -6.11 0.45 0.10
C ALA A 22 -5.63 -0.97 0.42
N GLN A 23 -5.62 -1.87 -0.57
CA GLN A 23 -5.10 -3.22 -0.41
C GLN A 23 -3.58 -3.20 -0.18
N ALA A 24 -2.84 -2.44 -0.99
CA ALA A 24 -1.39 -2.29 -0.83
C ALA A 24 -1.01 -1.61 0.50
N PHE A 25 -1.80 -0.62 0.92
CA PHE A 25 -1.68 0.03 2.22
C PHE A 25 -1.81 -0.96 3.38
N ASP A 26 -2.87 -1.76 3.37
CA ASP A 26 -3.14 -2.73 4.44
C ASP A 26 -2.05 -3.82 4.50
N GLU A 27 -1.54 -4.27 3.35
CA GLU A 27 -0.41 -5.20 3.30
C GLU A 27 0.87 -4.60 3.87
N ALA A 28 1.24 -3.38 3.44
CA ALA A 28 2.42 -2.69 3.95
C ALA A 28 2.31 -2.42 5.46
N TRP A 29 1.13 -2.02 5.94
CA TRP A 29 0.84 -1.80 7.36
C TRP A 29 0.96 -3.08 8.18
N LYS A 30 0.40 -4.20 7.70
CA LYS A 30 0.52 -5.51 8.34
C LYS A 30 1.96 -6.01 8.37
N GLN A 31 2.75 -5.77 7.33
CA GLN A 31 4.17 -6.12 7.30
C GLN A 31 4.98 -5.30 8.31
N LEU A 32 4.69 -4.01 8.42
CA LEU A 32 5.29 -3.11 9.41
C LEU A 32 4.96 -3.57 10.84
N SER A 33 3.67 -3.81 11.11
CA SER A 33 3.19 -4.28 12.41
C SER A 33 3.67 -5.70 12.77
N ARG A 34 3.92 -6.58 11.79
CA ARG A 34 4.52 -7.90 12.03
C ARG A 34 6.01 -7.83 12.33
N SER A 35 6.73 -6.94 11.65
CA SER A 35 8.19 -6.80 11.79
C SER A 35 8.55 -6.15 13.11
N ASP A 36 7.72 -5.25 13.60
CA ASP A 36 7.92 -4.57 14.86
C ASP A 36 7.11 -5.25 15.98
N HIS A 37 7.70 -6.31 16.55
CA HIS A 37 7.08 -7.18 17.56
C HIS A 37 6.92 -6.54 18.95
N GLY A 38 6.80 -5.21 19.08
CA GLY A 38 6.54 -4.61 20.39
C GLY A 38 6.80 -3.12 20.57
N VAL A 39 7.14 -2.35 19.55
CA VAL A 39 7.19 -0.89 19.70
C VAL A 39 5.81 -0.34 19.35
N GLU A 40 5.30 0.50 20.24
CA GLU A 40 4.19 1.41 20.00
C GLU A 40 4.57 2.27 18.78
N LEU A 41 4.31 1.74 17.58
CA LEU A 41 4.72 2.38 16.36
C LEU A 41 3.98 3.70 16.28
N ASP A 42 4.75 4.78 16.29
CA ASP A 42 4.20 6.11 16.13
C ASP A 42 3.40 6.11 14.81
N ARG A 43 2.11 6.41 14.94
CA ARG A 43 1.13 6.20 13.87
C ARG A 43 1.47 7.05 12.66
N GLU A 44 2.00 8.24 12.91
CA GLU A 44 2.44 9.17 11.88
C GLU A 44 3.71 8.65 11.21
N ALA A 45 4.67 8.09 11.97
CA ALA A 45 5.86 7.47 11.39
C ALA A 45 5.54 6.23 10.53
N SER A 46 4.59 5.42 10.99
CA SER A 46 4.09 4.24 10.27
C SER A 46 3.40 4.65 8.97
N LEU A 47 2.52 5.66 9.06
CA LEU A 47 1.82 6.21 7.91
C LEU A 47 2.80 6.78 6.89
N ALA A 48 3.78 7.56 7.34
CA ALA A 48 4.81 8.12 6.47
C ALA A 48 5.60 7.00 5.76
N THR A 49 5.99 5.96 6.49
CA THR A 49 6.71 4.80 5.90
C THR A 49 5.86 4.07 4.87
N VAL A 50 4.56 3.86 5.15
CA VAL A 50 3.64 3.21 4.19
C VAL A 50 3.38 4.12 2.99
N LEU A 51 3.20 5.42 3.20
CA LEU A 51 3.03 6.41 2.12
C LEU A 51 4.27 6.49 1.23
N GLU A 52 5.48 6.47 1.78
CA GLU A 52 6.72 6.42 0.99
C GLU A 52 6.80 5.14 0.15
N GLN A 53 6.43 3.98 0.72
CA GLN A 53 6.37 2.72 -0.04
C GLN A 53 5.31 2.76 -1.14
N LEU A 54 4.19 3.43 -0.90
CA LEU A 54 3.11 3.61 -1.87
C LEU A 54 3.31 4.83 -2.78
N ALA A 55 4.37 5.62 -2.62
CA ALA A 55 4.62 6.78 -3.48
C ALA A 55 4.86 6.37 -4.93
N ASP A 56 5.38 5.15 -5.15
CA ASP A 56 5.57 4.57 -6.48
C ASP A 56 4.28 4.00 -7.09
N HIS A 57 3.21 3.89 -6.30
CA HIS A 57 1.95 3.28 -6.72
C HIS A 57 1.27 4.13 -7.82
N PRO A 58 0.70 3.51 -8.88
CA PRO A 58 0.06 4.24 -9.97
C PRO A 58 -1.02 5.22 -9.48
N PHE A 59 -1.79 4.82 -8.47
CA PHE A 59 -2.80 5.65 -7.81
C PHE A 59 -2.23 6.92 -7.15
N CYS A 60 -1.06 6.83 -6.51
CA CYS A 60 -0.37 8.01 -5.97
C CYS A 60 0.09 8.96 -7.08
N ARG A 61 0.56 8.43 -8.21
CA ARG A 61 1.01 9.26 -9.34
C ARG A 61 -0.15 9.92 -10.08
N SER A 62 -1.28 9.21 -10.21
CA SER A 62 -2.46 9.68 -10.91
C SER A 62 -3.30 10.62 -10.05
N SER A 63 -3.37 10.36 -8.74
CA SER A 63 -4.21 11.09 -7.78
C SER A 63 -3.57 11.16 -6.39
N PRO A 64 -2.51 11.95 -6.20
CA PRO A 64 -1.79 12.06 -4.93
C PRO A 64 -2.69 12.59 -3.80
N GLU A 65 -3.55 13.58 -4.10
CA GLU A 65 -4.50 14.13 -3.12
C GLU A 65 -5.50 13.10 -2.62
N LEU A 66 -5.96 12.19 -3.49
CA LEU A 66 -6.89 11.13 -3.11
C LEU A 66 -6.16 10.02 -2.36
N ALA A 67 -4.93 9.68 -2.75
CA ALA A 67 -4.10 8.71 -2.06
C ALA A 67 -3.83 9.11 -0.61
N GLU A 68 -3.49 10.38 -0.36
CA GLU A 68 -3.36 10.92 1.01
C GLU A 68 -4.66 10.81 1.80
N GLN A 69 -5.80 11.18 1.21
CA GLN A 69 -7.10 11.07 1.86
C GLN A 69 -7.46 9.62 2.20
N VAL A 70 -7.20 8.68 1.29
CA VAL A 70 -7.46 7.25 1.50
C VAL A 70 -6.54 6.69 2.59
N ALA A 71 -5.26 7.10 2.60
CA ALA A 71 -4.31 6.70 3.63
C ALA A 71 -4.71 7.21 5.03
N GLN A 72 -5.06 8.50 5.14
CA GLN A 72 -5.58 9.06 6.40
C GLN A 72 -6.89 8.40 6.84
N PHE A 73 -7.79 8.11 5.91
CA PHE A 73 -9.04 7.42 6.20
C PHE A 73 -8.81 5.99 6.69
N ARG A 74 -7.86 5.26 6.08
CA ARG A 74 -7.44 3.92 6.54
C ARG A 74 -6.84 3.96 7.94
N LEU A 75 -5.97 4.93 8.21
CA LEU A 75 -5.41 5.12 9.54
C LEU A 75 -6.50 5.34 10.58
N ARG A 76 -7.50 6.19 10.27
CA ARG A 76 -8.65 6.41 11.16
C ARG A 76 -9.54 5.18 11.33
N LEU A 77 -9.75 4.39 10.28
CA LEU A 77 -10.53 3.14 10.33
C LEU A 77 -9.88 2.06 11.20
N LEU A 78 -8.55 2.03 11.27
CA LEU A 78 -7.82 1.11 12.15
C LEU A 78 -8.04 1.43 13.64
N GLY A 79 -8.73 2.55 13.96
CA GLY A 79 -9.23 2.84 15.30
C GLY A 79 -8.13 3.12 16.33
N LEU A 80 -6.91 3.39 15.85
CA LEU A 80 -5.74 3.72 16.66
C LEU A 80 -5.75 5.19 17.05
#